data_AF-A0A960E2J7-F1
#
_entry.id   AF-A0A960E2J7-F1
#
_cell.length_a   1.000
_cell.length_b   1.000
_cell.length_c   1.000
_cell.angle_alpha   90.00
_cell.angle_beta   90.00
_cell.angle_gamma   90.00
#
_symmetry.space_group_name_H-M   'P 1'
#
loop_
_entity.id
_entity.type
_entity.pdbx_description
1 polymer ?
#
loop_
_entity_poly.entity_id
_entity_poly.type
_entity_poly.pdbx_seq_one_letter_code
_entity_poly.pdbx_strand_id
1 'polypeptide(L)'
;IVGYRITPTADGTDLPAVDLESTATSAYVSDLPDGAEITFRVAAITTAGTGAASAPSTPVFLPWGGPSQVVDGVYQGFLGRSPTGAERARALDALADPGRLGDLVAALRADEPGYGSDAATVVDPVTRLYFAYFLRAPDAGGLDFWLRRKRDGQRLAWISASFAASSEFRNRYGSLSDEQFVQLVYENVLRRQPDAGGLAFWIRQLEQRRRSRGEVMTAFSESSEYRRVQATRVDVAVVWAVLARRGISNTDLVRWVDDLDEGRADLHDLVIAALGEGVGRDRWFCLPEAPTTAADQERLLNHRDDRWRIGDNARSVALPDGRVVWLFADTLYGKVNPDGSLPSTGWGYTHGSALIQDGRCIEPFYSATTDRPTSLIPDVSSTEFFWPQSGWVDRSGTVLRVIAGRRVGSPNTGGADGGTVVAEFSLPDLRFLRVTPVQRPPRGEGLSWGVALHDGDWVYVYADNGPDPEASWPFNHHAARFPDDATSFDGSGWEYWTGSGWSSRVADLRPMSFPAPKLGFTNVIRTDTGYALVTKPYLGNPPSVFAWKGPSPAGPWTEIGTVADLSSVPDNRTYAV
;
A
#
# COMPACT_ATOMS: atom_id res chain seq x y z
N ILE A 1 -31.09 -33.99 12.98
CA ILE A 1 -30.02 -33.12 13.51
C ILE A 1 -30.72 -32.06 14.35
N VAL A 2 -30.29 -31.85 15.58
CA VAL A 2 -30.87 -30.86 16.52
C VAL A 2 -29.90 -29.71 16.79
N GLY A 3 -28.67 -29.80 16.27
CA GLY A 3 -27.64 -28.80 16.45
C GLY A 3 -26.36 -29.16 15.71
N TYR A 4 -25.35 -28.31 15.82
CA TYR A 4 -24.01 -28.54 15.31
C TYR A 4 -22.97 -28.17 16.35
N ARG A 5 -21.91 -28.97 16.47
CA ARG A 5 -20.69 -28.61 17.20
C ARG A 5 -19.67 -28.10 16.20
N ILE A 6 -19.18 -26.89 16.42
CA ILE A 6 -18.11 -26.28 15.63
C ILE A 6 -16.85 -26.27 16.49
N THR A 7 -15.76 -26.85 15.99
CA THR A 7 -14.43 -26.79 16.61
C THR A 7 -13.53 -25.93 15.73
N PRO A 8 -13.24 -24.68 16.14
CA PRO A 8 -12.23 -23.88 15.48
C PRO A 8 -10.84 -24.40 15.85
N THR A 9 -9.89 -24.28 14.94
CA THR A 9 -8.47 -24.58 15.15
C THR A 9 -7.66 -23.38 14.69
N ALA A 10 -6.88 -22.78 15.58
CA ALA A 10 -5.99 -21.65 15.30
C ALA A 10 -4.53 -22.13 15.21
N ASP A 11 -3.88 -21.91 14.07
CA ASP A 11 -2.49 -22.30 13.79
C ASP A 11 -2.17 -23.76 14.23
N GLY A 12 -3.13 -24.67 13.99
CA GLY A 12 -3.02 -26.10 14.33
C GLY A 12 -3.42 -26.48 15.77
N THR A 13 -3.80 -25.51 16.60
CA THR A 13 -4.28 -25.74 17.98
C THR A 13 -5.80 -25.60 18.05
N ASP A 14 -6.49 -26.61 18.56
CA ASP A 14 -7.94 -26.56 18.74
C ASP A 14 -8.33 -25.51 19.80
N LEU A 15 -9.28 -24.66 19.43
CA LEU A 15 -9.95 -23.72 20.31
C LEU A 15 -11.18 -24.38 20.96
N PRO A 16 -11.76 -23.79 22.02
CA PRO A 16 -13.00 -24.27 22.61
C PRO A 16 -14.10 -24.45 21.56
N ALA A 17 -14.74 -25.62 21.57
CA ALA A 17 -15.82 -25.92 20.64
C ALA A 17 -17.09 -25.15 21.01
N VAL A 18 -17.80 -24.68 19.98
CA VAL A 18 -19.09 -23.98 20.09
C VAL A 18 -20.20 -24.95 19.72
N ASP A 19 -21.13 -25.20 20.63
CA ASP A 19 -22.34 -25.97 20.35
C ASP A 19 -23.48 -25.04 20.00
N LEU A 20 -24.12 -25.31 18.87
CA LEU A 20 -25.23 -24.54 18.33
C LEU A 20 -26.49 -25.38 18.37
N GLU A 21 -27.49 -24.92 19.11
CA GLU A 21 -28.81 -25.55 19.17
C GLU A 21 -29.71 -25.09 18.01
N SER A 22 -29.22 -25.26 16.78
CA SER A 22 -29.90 -24.82 15.56
C SER A 22 -29.72 -25.82 14.44
N THR A 23 -30.75 -25.96 13.59
CA THR A 23 -30.66 -26.72 12.34
C THR A 23 -30.18 -25.87 11.16
N ALA A 24 -29.82 -24.59 11.40
CA ALA A 24 -29.23 -23.73 10.38
C ALA A 24 -27.90 -24.33 9.88
N THR A 25 -27.67 -24.23 8.58
CA THR A 25 -26.44 -24.71 7.94
C THR A 25 -25.33 -23.66 7.90
N SER A 26 -25.55 -22.50 8.53
CA SER A 26 -24.60 -21.41 8.70
C SER A 26 -24.61 -20.93 10.15
N ALA A 27 -23.46 -20.42 10.62
CA ALA A 27 -23.28 -19.97 12.00
C ALA A 27 -22.12 -18.99 12.15
N TYR A 28 -22.18 -18.17 13.20
CA TYR A 28 -21.11 -17.25 13.58
C TYR A 28 -20.30 -17.81 14.75
N VAL A 29 -18.98 -17.63 14.67
CA VAL A 29 -18.03 -17.98 15.73
C VAL A 29 -17.24 -16.72 16.06
N SER A 30 -17.37 -16.24 17.29
CA SER A 30 -16.66 -15.06 17.81
C SER A 30 -15.39 -15.44 18.58
N ASP A 31 -14.66 -14.43 19.07
CA ASP A 31 -13.53 -14.57 20.00
C ASP A 31 -12.36 -15.42 19.46
N LEU A 32 -12.18 -15.37 18.14
CA LEU A 32 -11.06 -16.00 17.45
C LEU A 32 -9.79 -15.13 17.60
N PRO A 33 -8.61 -15.73 17.73
CA PRO A 33 -7.37 -14.99 17.87
C PRO A 33 -7.01 -14.23 16.59
N ASP A 34 -6.72 -12.93 16.74
CA ASP A 34 -6.27 -12.06 15.65
C ASP A 34 -4.97 -12.58 15.02
N GLY A 35 -4.88 -12.48 13.69
CA GLY A 35 -3.68 -12.84 12.94
C GLY A 35 -3.36 -14.34 12.94
N ALA A 36 -4.24 -15.22 13.42
CA ALA A 36 -4.10 -16.67 13.33
C ALA A 36 -4.73 -17.24 12.06
N GLU A 37 -4.20 -18.34 11.54
CA GLU A 37 -4.90 -19.13 10.53
C GLU A 37 -5.97 -19.98 11.23
N ILE A 38 -7.24 -19.78 10.86
CA ILE A 38 -8.37 -20.48 11.46
C ILE A 38 -8.93 -21.53 10.50
N THR A 39 -9.07 -22.78 10.96
CA THR A 39 -9.88 -23.80 10.30
C THR A 39 -11.04 -24.23 11.18
N PHE A 40 -12.11 -24.77 10.59
CA PHE A 40 -13.26 -25.26 11.32
C PHE A 40 -13.52 -26.72 11.02
N ARG A 41 -13.85 -27.49 12.06
CA ARG A 41 -14.49 -28.81 11.92
C ARG A 41 -15.91 -28.73 12.46
N VAL A 42 -16.84 -29.37 11.77
CA VAL A 42 -18.26 -29.37 12.15
C VAL A 42 -18.74 -30.78 12.38
N ALA A 43 -19.42 -31.03 13.49
CA ALA A 43 -20.08 -32.30 13.79
C ALA A 43 -21.58 -32.07 14.01
N ALA A 44 -22.42 -32.93 13.44
CA ALA A 44 -23.86 -32.87 13.66
C ALA A 44 -24.23 -33.36 15.07
N ILE A 45 -25.05 -32.62 15.79
CA ILE A 45 -25.64 -33.02 17.08
C ILE A 45 -27.03 -33.62 16.80
N THR A 46 -27.30 -34.78 17.39
CA THR A 46 -28.60 -35.47 17.29
C THR A 46 -29.11 -35.81 18.68
N THR A 47 -30.33 -36.34 18.77
CA THR A 47 -30.87 -36.89 20.03
C THR A 47 -30.07 -38.08 20.56
N ALA A 48 -29.22 -38.70 19.73
CA ALA A 48 -28.31 -39.77 20.12
C ALA A 48 -26.90 -39.28 20.52
N GLY A 49 -26.65 -37.97 20.47
CA GLY A 49 -25.35 -37.33 20.75
C GLY A 49 -24.69 -36.69 19.52
N THR A 50 -23.44 -36.26 19.70
CA THR A 50 -22.61 -35.61 18.67
C THR A 50 -21.96 -36.66 17.75
N GLY A 51 -22.13 -36.51 16.45
CA GLY A 51 -21.54 -37.38 15.44
C GLY A 51 -20.04 -37.11 15.21
N ALA A 52 -19.48 -37.75 14.18
CA ALA A 52 -18.11 -37.50 13.76
C ALA A 52 -17.95 -36.07 13.21
N ALA A 53 -16.79 -35.47 13.50
CA ALA A 53 -16.41 -34.18 12.94
C ALA A 53 -16.08 -34.31 11.45
N SER A 54 -16.37 -33.25 10.69
CA SER A 54 -15.95 -33.10 9.30
C SER A 54 -14.43 -33.06 9.16
N ALA A 55 -13.94 -33.20 7.93
CA ALA A 55 -12.60 -32.70 7.60
C ALA A 55 -12.51 -31.19 7.94
N PRO A 56 -11.32 -30.68 8.28
CA PRO A 56 -11.11 -29.25 8.45
C PRO A 56 -11.55 -28.48 7.20
N SER A 57 -12.16 -27.32 7.41
CA SER A 57 -12.45 -26.36 6.34
C SER A 57 -11.17 -25.91 5.65
N THR A 58 -11.31 -25.25 4.49
CA THR A 58 -10.25 -24.40 3.97
C THR A 58 -9.89 -23.37 5.05
N PRO A 59 -8.59 -23.14 5.32
CA PRO A 59 -8.19 -22.17 6.32
C PRO A 59 -8.58 -20.75 5.93
N VAL A 60 -9.09 -20.00 6.91
CA VAL A 60 -9.40 -18.57 6.81
C VAL A 60 -8.31 -17.83 7.58
N PHE A 61 -7.62 -16.92 6.91
CA PHE A 61 -6.71 -15.99 7.54
C PHE A 61 -7.46 -14.67 7.77
N LEU A 62 -7.20 -13.96 8.87
CA LEU A 62 -7.77 -12.63 9.13
C LEU A 62 -6.62 -11.60 9.22
N PRO A 63 -6.15 -11.03 8.08
CA PRO A 63 -4.98 -10.15 8.03
C PRO A 63 -5.32 -8.70 8.37
N TRP A 64 -6.58 -8.33 8.20
CA TRP A 64 -7.12 -7.13 8.81
C TRP A 64 -7.36 -7.55 10.25
N GLY A 65 -6.78 -6.87 11.24
CA GLY A 65 -6.98 -7.19 12.66
C GLY A 65 -8.46 -7.16 13.10
N GLY A 66 -8.73 -6.79 14.35
CA GLY A 66 -10.11 -6.72 14.84
C GLY A 66 -11.13 -5.96 13.94
N PRO A 67 -12.44 -6.03 14.25
CA PRO A 67 -13.51 -5.47 13.42
C PRO A 67 -13.32 -4.02 12.95
N SER A 68 -12.61 -3.20 13.73
CA SER A 68 -12.26 -1.81 13.38
C SER A 68 -11.38 -1.69 12.14
N GLN A 69 -10.43 -2.61 11.96
CA GLN A 69 -9.54 -2.65 10.81
C GLN A 69 -10.27 -3.09 9.54
N VAL A 70 -11.24 -4.00 9.67
CA VAL A 70 -12.13 -4.39 8.56
C VAL A 70 -12.98 -3.19 8.11
N VAL A 71 -13.59 -2.45 9.05
CA VAL A 71 -14.33 -1.22 8.73
C VAL A 71 -13.41 -0.23 8.00
N ASP A 72 -12.19 -0.01 8.48
CA ASP A 72 -11.25 0.91 7.85
C ASP A 72 -10.89 0.49 6.43
N GLY A 73 -10.59 -0.79 6.22
CA GLY A 73 -10.30 -1.34 4.89
C GLY A 73 -11.48 -1.18 3.93
N VAL A 74 -12.70 -1.44 4.39
CA VAL A 74 -13.93 -1.29 3.60
C VAL A 74 -14.18 0.17 3.22
N TYR A 75 -14.12 1.11 4.18
CA TYR A 75 -14.30 2.54 3.91
C TYR A 75 -13.21 3.11 3.00
N GLN A 76 -11.95 2.73 3.24
CA GLN A 76 -10.84 3.12 2.37
C GLN A 76 -11.03 2.58 0.96
N GLY A 77 -11.49 1.35 0.83
CA GLY A 77 -11.78 0.72 -0.44
C GLY A 77 -12.86 1.44 -1.26
N PHE A 78 -14.01 1.72 -0.65
CA PHE A 78 -15.16 2.28 -1.36
C PHE A 78 -15.15 3.81 -1.43
N LEU A 79 -14.68 4.51 -0.40
CA LEU A 79 -14.72 5.97 -0.31
C LEU A 79 -13.35 6.65 -0.45
N GLY A 80 -12.25 5.89 -0.40
CA GLY A 80 -10.89 6.46 -0.45
C GLY A 80 -10.54 7.33 0.77
N ARG A 81 -11.20 7.09 1.91
CA ARG A 81 -10.97 7.78 3.19
C ARG A 81 -11.31 6.87 4.37
N SER A 82 -10.75 7.20 5.53
CA SER A 82 -11.13 6.54 6.79
C SER A 82 -12.54 6.96 7.22
N PRO A 83 -13.27 6.11 7.96
CA PRO A 83 -14.55 6.47 8.56
C PRO A 83 -14.34 7.53 9.65
N THR A 84 -15.28 8.46 9.77
CA THR A 84 -15.44 9.30 10.97
C THR A 84 -15.78 8.43 12.19
N GLY A 85 -15.60 8.94 13.40
CA GLY A 85 -15.95 8.18 14.62
C GLY A 85 -17.40 7.68 14.64
N ALA A 86 -18.35 8.48 14.13
CA ALA A 86 -19.75 8.09 14.04
C ALA A 86 -20.02 7.05 12.94
N GLU A 87 -19.35 7.16 11.79
CA GLU A 87 -19.40 6.15 10.73
C GLU A 87 -18.81 4.82 11.21
N ARG A 88 -17.66 4.87 11.90
CA ARG A 88 -17.02 3.69 12.46
C ARG A 88 -17.92 2.99 13.47
N ALA A 89 -18.51 3.73 14.41
CA ALA A 89 -19.43 3.15 15.38
C ALA A 89 -20.62 2.45 14.70
N ARG A 90 -21.27 3.09 13.71
CA ARG A 90 -22.37 2.47 12.95
C ARG A 90 -21.92 1.25 12.15
N ALA A 91 -20.74 1.29 11.54
CA ALA A 91 -20.20 0.19 10.78
C ALA A 91 -19.79 -1.00 11.67
N LEU A 92 -19.26 -0.73 12.86
CA LEU A 92 -19.00 -1.74 13.88
C LEU A 92 -20.29 -2.38 14.41
N ASP A 93 -21.33 -1.57 14.65
CA ASP A 93 -22.66 -2.09 15.01
C ASP A 93 -23.26 -2.95 13.88
N ALA A 94 -23.03 -2.56 12.61
CA ALA A 94 -23.42 -3.37 11.45
C ALA A 94 -22.60 -4.65 11.32
N LEU A 95 -21.35 -4.67 11.75
CA LEU A 95 -20.53 -5.89 11.80
C LEU A 95 -20.94 -6.84 12.93
N ALA A 96 -21.59 -6.33 13.99
CA ALA A 96 -22.10 -7.15 15.09
C ALA A 96 -23.36 -7.95 14.72
N ASP A 97 -24.05 -7.59 13.63
CA ASP A 97 -25.16 -8.34 13.02
C ASP A 97 -24.79 -8.69 11.57
N PRO A 98 -24.27 -9.90 11.30
CA PRO A 98 -23.47 -10.10 10.11
C PRO A 98 -24.26 -10.01 8.80
N GLY A 99 -25.59 -10.22 8.79
CA GLY A 99 -26.43 -9.96 7.62
C GLY A 99 -26.35 -8.51 7.09
N ARG A 100 -25.76 -7.59 7.87
CA ARG A 100 -25.67 -6.16 7.58
C ARG A 100 -24.30 -5.72 7.02
N LEU A 101 -23.35 -6.64 6.82
CA LEU A 101 -22.12 -6.29 6.10
C LEU A 101 -22.40 -5.97 4.62
N GLY A 102 -23.34 -6.71 4.01
CA GLY A 102 -23.89 -6.35 2.71
C GLY A 102 -24.57 -4.98 2.76
N ASP A 103 -25.36 -4.69 3.80
CA ASP A 103 -26.00 -3.38 3.99
C ASP A 103 -24.99 -2.24 4.11
N LEU A 104 -23.87 -2.45 4.82
CA LEU A 104 -22.80 -1.46 4.93
C LEU A 104 -22.20 -1.16 3.55
N VAL A 105 -21.86 -2.20 2.78
CA VAL A 105 -21.32 -2.03 1.43
C VAL A 105 -22.35 -1.40 0.49
N ALA A 106 -23.62 -1.77 0.59
CA ALA A 106 -24.70 -1.13 -0.15
C ALA A 106 -24.81 0.36 0.21
N ALA A 107 -24.78 0.71 1.50
CA ALA A 107 -24.83 2.09 1.97
C ALA A 107 -23.62 2.91 1.52
N LEU A 108 -22.42 2.34 1.53
CA LEU A 108 -21.19 2.98 1.04
C LEU A 108 -21.22 3.21 -0.47
N ARG A 109 -22.01 2.43 -1.21
CA ARG A 109 -22.13 2.51 -2.66
C ARG A 109 -23.35 3.30 -3.14
N ALA A 110 -24.32 3.50 -2.26
CA ALA A 110 -25.51 4.28 -2.53
C ALA A 110 -25.23 5.79 -2.39
N ASP A 111 -26.01 6.61 -3.10
CA ASP A 111 -26.02 8.07 -2.96
C ASP A 111 -26.85 8.51 -1.74
N GLU A 112 -26.62 7.85 -0.60
CA GLU A 112 -27.36 8.07 0.64
C GLU A 112 -26.75 9.22 1.46
N PRO A 113 -27.57 10.05 2.13
CA PRO A 113 -27.09 11.12 3.00
C PRO A 113 -26.15 10.57 4.09
N GLY A 114 -24.89 11.01 4.07
CA GLY A 114 -23.89 10.68 5.08
C GLY A 114 -22.75 9.76 4.62
N TYR A 115 -22.88 9.06 3.49
CA TYR A 115 -21.82 8.15 2.99
C TYR A 115 -21.06 8.71 1.77
N GLY A 116 -21.66 9.64 1.04
CA GLY A 116 -21.04 10.41 -0.05
C GLY A 116 -21.29 9.82 -1.45
N SER A 117 -21.28 10.67 -2.47
CA SER A 117 -21.68 10.28 -3.84
C SER A 117 -20.57 9.63 -4.68
N ASP A 118 -19.40 9.32 -4.11
CA ASP A 118 -18.20 8.88 -4.86
C ASP A 118 -18.47 7.60 -5.66
N ALA A 119 -19.10 6.58 -5.04
CA ALA A 119 -19.43 5.35 -5.74
C ALA A 119 -20.34 5.61 -6.97
N ALA A 120 -21.43 6.36 -6.77
CA ALA A 120 -22.39 6.68 -7.82
C ALA A 120 -21.83 7.60 -8.92
N THR A 121 -20.90 8.51 -8.59
CA THR A 121 -20.43 9.57 -9.50
C THR A 121 -19.04 9.33 -10.09
N VAL A 122 -18.22 8.50 -9.44
CA VAL A 122 -16.83 8.20 -9.79
C VAL A 122 -16.69 6.72 -10.12
N VAL A 123 -17.00 5.83 -9.18
CA VAL A 123 -16.67 4.40 -9.28
C VAL A 123 -17.50 3.67 -10.31
N ASP A 124 -18.81 3.62 -10.10
CA ASP A 124 -19.71 2.86 -10.96
C ASP A 124 -19.70 3.32 -12.42
N PRO A 125 -19.64 4.64 -12.74
CA PRO A 125 -19.54 5.08 -14.13
C PRO A 125 -18.23 4.62 -14.82
N VAL A 126 -17.10 4.61 -14.11
CA VAL A 126 -15.83 4.12 -14.67
C VAL A 126 -15.89 2.61 -14.88
N THR A 127 -16.44 1.86 -13.93
CA THR A 127 -16.63 0.41 -14.06
C THR A 127 -17.57 0.07 -15.22
N ARG A 128 -18.67 0.81 -15.41
CA ARG A 128 -19.56 0.64 -16.58
C ARG A 128 -18.84 0.88 -17.90
N LEU A 129 -17.92 1.86 -17.99
CA LEU A 129 -17.12 2.07 -19.19
C LEU A 129 -16.25 0.85 -19.53
N TYR A 130 -15.69 0.13 -18.54
CA TYR A 130 -14.96 -1.11 -18.79
C TYR A 130 -15.85 -2.18 -19.45
N PHE A 131 -17.07 -2.37 -18.94
CA PHE A 131 -18.01 -3.30 -19.55
C PHE A 131 -18.44 -2.85 -20.95
N ALA A 132 -18.69 -1.55 -21.13
CA ALA A 132 -19.15 -0.99 -22.40
C ALA A 132 -18.08 -1.09 -23.50
N TYR A 133 -16.81 -0.83 -23.17
CA TYR A 133 -15.71 -0.85 -24.13
C TYR A 133 -15.07 -2.23 -24.29
N PHE A 134 -14.83 -2.96 -23.21
CA PHE A 134 -13.94 -4.12 -23.23
C PHE A 134 -14.64 -5.45 -22.96
N LEU A 135 -15.94 -5.40 -22.65
CA LEU A 135 -16.76 -6.58 -22.36
C LEU A 135 -16.21 -7.43 -21.20
N ARG A 136 -15.48 -6.80 -20.27
CA ARG A 136 -14.88 -7.43 -19.10
C ARG A 136 -14.93 -6.49 -17.90
N ALA A 137 -14.83 -7.06 -16.70
CA ALA A 137 -14.59 -6.29 -15.50
C ALA A 137 -13.21 -5.61 -15.56
N PRO A 138 -13.05 -4.45 -14.90
CA PRO A 138 -11.72 -3.90 -14.70
C PRO A 138 -10.87 -4.81 -13.83
N ASP A 139 -9.57 -4.81 -14.09
CA ASP A 139 -8.59 -5.23 -13.10
C ASP A 139 -8.44 -4.12 -12.03
N ALA A 140 -8.00 -4.49 -10.82
CA ALA A 140 -7.95 -3.56 -9.70
C ALA A 140 -7.02 -2.36 -9.95
N GLY A 141 -5.87 -2.58 -10.58
CA GLY A 141 -4.91 -1.51 -10.90
C GLY A 141 -5.43 -0.53 -11.94
N GLY A 142 -6.02 -1.06 -13.02
CA GLY A 142 -6.68 -0.27 -14.05
C GLY A 142 -7.83 0.55 -13.50
N LEU A 143 -8.70 -0.05 -12.68
CA LEU A 143 -9.80 0.69 -12.03
C LEU A 143 -9.24 1.85 -11.20
N ASP A 144 -8.33 1.58 -10.27
CA ASP A 144 -7.72 2.60 -9.41
C ASP A 144 -7.13 3.78 -10.19
N PHE A 145 -6.37 3.50 -11.26
CA PHE A 145 -5.78 4.52 -12.12
C PHE A 145 -6.82 5.51 -12.70
N TRP A 146 -7.99 5.00 -13.12
CA TRP A 146 -9.06 5.83 -13.67
C TRP A 146 -9.89 6.51 -12.59
N LEU A 147 -10.10 5.85 -11.44
CA LEU A 147 -10.75 6.47 -10.28
C LEU A 147 -9.97 7.66 -9.76
N ARG A 148 -8.64 7.55 -9.64
CA ARG A 148 -7.76 8.68 -9.26
C ARG A 148 -7.97 9.88 -10.16
N ARG A 149 -7.88 9.69 -11.48
CA ARG A 149 -8.12 10.78 -12.45
C ARG A 149 -9.50 11.40 -12.32
N LYS A 150 -10.53 10.57 -12.11
CA LYS A 150 -11.90 11.04 -11.96
C LYS A 150 -12.09 11.85 -10.68
N ARG A 151 -11.45 11.45 -9.57
CA ARG A 151 -11.40 12.17 -8.29
C ARG A 151 -10.59 13.48 -8.40
N ASP A 152 -9.54 13.50 -9.22
CA ASP A 152 -8.75 14.70 -9.55
C ASP A 152 -9.48 15.68 -10.50
N GLY A 153 -10.76 15.44 -10.79
CA GLY A 153 -11.62 16.34 -11.57
C GLY A 153 -11.66 16.06 -13.08
N GLN A 154 -11.04 14.98 -13.57
CA GLN A 154 -11.19 14.60 -14.97
C GLN A 154 -12.64 14.23 -15.29
N ARG A 155 -13.12 14.61 -16.47
CA ARG A 155 -14.49 14.31 -16.90
C ARG A 155 -14.58 12.84 -17.35
N LEU A 156 -15.71 12.19 -17.08
CA LEU A 156 -15.96 10.82 -17.54
C LEU A 156 -15.81 10.68 -19.07
N ALA A 157 -16.25 11.69 -19.82
CA ALA A 157 -16.10 11.72 -21.28
C ALA A 157 -14.62 11.73 -21.73
N TRP A 158 -13.72 12.34 -20.94
CA TRP A 158 -12.28 12.30 -21.23
C TRP A 158 -11.72 10.90 -21.02
N ILE A 159 -12.09 10.24 -19.91
CA ILE A 159 -11.73 8.84 -19.64
C ILE A 159 -12.25 7.91 -20.75
N SER A 160 -13.52 8.08 -21.14
CA SER A 160 -14.14 7.36 -22.26
C SER A 160 -13.39 7.57 -23.57
N ALA A 161 -12.93 8.79 -23.87
CA ALA A 161 -12.12 9.06 -25.04
C ALA A 161 -10.75 8.34 -24.98
N SER A 162 -10.12 8.26 -23.80
CA SER A 162 -8.90 7.47 -23.61
C SER A 162 -9.11 5.97 -23.85
N PHE A 163 -10.26 5.41 -23.44
CA PHE A 163 -10.59 4.00 -23.68
C PHE A 163 -10.75 3.73 -25.18
N ALA A 164 -11.46 4.60 -25.90
CA ALA A 164 -11.62 4.49 -27.34
C ALA A 164 -10.28 4.57 -28.11
N ALA A 165 -9.29 5.30 -27.57
CA ALA A 165 -7.96 5.43 -28.15
C ALA A 165 -6.98 4.31 -27.73
N SER A 166 -7.36 3.48 -26.76
CA SER A 166 -6.48 2.46 -26.17
C SER A 166 -6.07 1.39 -27.18
N SER A 167 -4.93 0.75 -26.92
CA SER A 167 -4.50 -0.44 -27.67
C SER A 167 -5.49 -1.58 -27.50
N GLU A 168 -6.09 -1.75 -26.32
CA GLU A 168 -7.10 -2.78 -26.07
C GLU A 168 -8.33 -2.60 -26.97
N PHE A 169 -8.83 -1.37 -27.12
CA PHE A 169 -9.94 -1.08 -28.02
C PHE A 169 -9.59 -1.37 -29.48
N ARG A 170 -8.43 -0.85 -29.92
CA ARG A 170 -7.94 -1.04 -31.30
C ARG A 170 -7.69 -2.51 -31.63
N ASN A 171 -7.17 -3.29 -30.69
CA ASN A 171 -6.93 -4.72 -30.87
C ASN A 171 -8.24 -5.51 -30.95
N ARG A 172 -9.27 -5.09 -30.19
CA ARG A 172 -10.56 -5.79 -30.15
C ARG A 172 -11.43 -5.50 -31.35
N TYR A 173 -11.49 -4.24 -31.79
CA TYR A 173 -12.46 -3.81 -32.80
C TYR A 173 -11.85 -3.25 -34.08
N GLY A 174 -10.52 -3.05 -34.13
CA GLY A 174 -9.85 -2.49 -35.29
C GLY A 174 -10.23 -1.03 -35.58
N SER A 175 -10.20 -0.66 -36.85
CA SER A 175 -10.66 0.64 -37.33
C SER A 175 -12.11 0.54 -37.78
N LEU A 176 -12.98 1.34 -37.18
CA LEU A 176 -14.43 1.37 -37.46
C LEU A 176 -14.82 2.69 -38.10
N SER A 177 -15.74 2.66 -39.08
CA SER A 177 -16.51 3.85 -39.48
C SER A 177 -17.41 4.34 -38.34
N ASP A 178 -17.96 5.56 -38.44
CA ASP A 178 -18.89 6.06 -37.42
C ASP A 178 -20.19 5.23 -37.35
N GLU A 179 -20.68 4.74 -38.48
CA GLU A 179 -21.84 3.84 -38.52
C GLU A 179 -21.54 2.50 -37.84
N GLN A 180 -20.43 1.85 -38.20
CA GLN A 180 -20.00 0.59 -37.59
C GLN A 180 -19.75 0.75 -36.09
N PHE A 181 -19.15 1.88 -35.70
CA PHE A 181 -18.96 2.22 -34.30
C PHE A 181 -20.31 2.31 -33.57
N VAL A 182 -21.28 3.09 -34.06
CA VAL A 182 -22.59 3.23 -33.40
C VAL A 182 -23.32 1.89 -33.32
N GLN A 183 -23.33 1.09 -34.39
CA GLN A 183 -23.95 -0.25 -34.37
C GLN A 183 -23.35 -1.14 -33.28
N LEU A 184 -22.02 -1.18 -33.21
CA LEU A 184 -21.30 -1.94 -32.19
C LEU A 184 -21.61 -1.45 -30.76
N VAL A 185 -21.76 -0.13 -30.57
CA VAL A 185 -22.17 0.42 -29.26
C VAL A 185 -23.56 -0.09 -28.85
N TYR A 186 -24.53 -0.10 -29.76
CA TYR A 186 -25.86 -0.64 -29.47
C TYR A 186 -25.80 -2.13 -29.09
N GLU A 187 -25.02 -2.92 -29.81
CA GLU A 187 -24.88 -4.36 -29.55
C GLU A 187 -24.17 -4.66 -28.23
N ASN A 188 -23.05 -4.00 -27.96
CA ASN A 188 -22.22 -4.28 -26.79
C ASN A 188 -22.79 -3.68 -25.51
N VAL A 189 -23.39 -2.49 -25.61
CA VAL A 189 -23.92 -1.76 -24.46
C VAL A 189 -25.38 -2.13 -24.24
N LEU A 190 -26.25 -1.98 -25.25
CA LEU A 190 -27.69 -2.20 -25.05
C LEU A 190 -28.17 -3.63 -25.39
N ARG A 191 -27.27 -4.51 -25.87
CA ARG A 191 -27.61 -5.90 -26.25
C ARG A 191 -28.75 -5.98 -27.27
N ARG A 192 -28.87 -4.96 -28.14
CA ARG A 192 -29.90 -4.89 -29.19
C ARG A 192 -29.38 -4.15 -30.42
N GLN A 193 -30.05 -4.33 -31.56
CA GLN A 193 -29.78 -3.53 -32.75
C GLN A 193 -30.31 -2.09 -32.59
N PRO A 194 -29.66 -1.10 -33.21
CA PRO A 194 -30.22 0.25 -33.27
C PRO A 194 -31.50 0.27 -34.11
N ASP A 195 -32.46 1.11 -33.71
CA ASP A 195 -33.52 1.52 -34.63
C ASP A 195 -32.96 2.54 -35.65
N ALA A 196 -33.63 2.67 -36.79
CA ALA A 196 -33.17 3.53 -37.88
C ALA A 196 -33.03 5.01 -37.47
N GLY A 197 -33.90 5.50 -36.58
CA GLY A 197 -33.88 6.88 -36.10
C GLY A 197 -32.70 7.13 -35.15
N GLY A 198 -32.49 6.21 -34.21
CA GLY A 198 -31.39 6.22 -33.26
C GLY A 198 -30.03 6.13 -33.94
N LEU A 199 -29.86 5.23 -34.91
CA LEU A 199 -28.63 5.10 -35.69
C LEU A 199 -28.30 6.40 -36.43
N ALA A 200 -29.27 6.93 -37.19
CA ALA A 200 -29.10 8.15 -37.96
C ALA A 200 -28.83 9.38 -37.07
N PHE A 201 -29.41 9.43 -35.86
CA PHE A 201 -29.14 10.49 -34.91
C PHE A 201 -27.67 10.51 -34.47
N TRP A 202 -27.14 9.38 -34.00
CA TRP A 202 -25.78 9.32 -33.47
C TRP A 202 -24.71 9.52 -34.54
N ILE A 203 -24.92 8.95 -35.74
CA ILE A 203 -24.04 9.18 -36.90
C ILE A 203 -23.94 10.68 -37.19
N ARG A 204 -25.08 11.40 -37.27
CA ARG A 204 -25.07 12.86 -37.50
C ARG A 204 -24.32 13.63 -36.41
N GLN A 205 -24.38 13.20 -35.14
CA GLN A 205 -23.63 13.86 -34.07
C GLN A 205 -22.12 13.72 -34.24
N LEU A 206 -21.66 12.55 -34.70
CA LEU A 206 -20.25 12.26 -34.96
C LEU A 206 -19.75 12.99 -36.22
N GLU A 207 -20.49 12.88 -37.32
CA GLU A 207 -20.15 13.52 -38.60
C GLU A 207 -20.06 15.05 -38.49
N GLN A 208 -20.98 15.66 -37.74
CA GLN A 208 -21.00 17.10 -37.49
C GLN A 208 -20.01 17.54 -36.40
N ARG A 209 -19.25 16.60 -35.82
CA ARG A 209 -18.32 16.82 -34.69
C ARG A 209 -18.97 17.51 -33.48
N ARG A 210 -20.28 17.34 -33.31
CA ARG A 210 -21.02 17.84 -32.15
C ARG A 210 -20.79 16.97 -30.92
N ARG A 211 -20.45 15.70 -31.14
CA ARG A 211 -20.03 14.75 -30.11
C ARG A 211 -18.81 13.99 -30.60
N SER A 212 -17.90 13.70 -29.68
CA SER A 212 -16.84 12.72 -29.86
C SER A 212 -17.37 11.29 -29.64
N ARG A 213 -16.65 10.28 -30.13
CA ARG A 213 -16.94 8.87 -29.83
C ARG A 213 -16.96 8.57 -28.32
N GLY A 214 -16.12 9.25 -27.54
CA GLY A 214 -16.13 9.16 -26.07
C GLY A 214 -17.41 9.73 -25.45
N GLU A 215 -17.93 10.85 -25.96
CA GLU A 215 -19.20 11.38 -25.48
C GLU A 215 -20.40 10.52 -25.88
N VAL A 216 -20.38 9.91 -27.07
CA VAL A 216 -21.41 8.93 -27.46
C VAL A 216 -21.38 7.75 -26.49
N MET A 217 -20.23 7.13 -26.26
CA MET A 217 -20.12 6.01 -25.33
C MET A 217 -20.52 6.37 -23.89
N THR A 218 -20.16 7.55 -23.43
CA THR A 218 -20.60 8.05 -22.12
C THR A 218 -22.13 8.14 -22.08
N ALA A 219 -22.79 8.62 -23.13
CA ALA A 219 -24.25 8.72 -23.18
C ALA A 219 -24.94 7.34 -23.15
N PHE A 220 -24.38 6.33 -23.82
CA PHE A 220 -24.91 4.96 -23.77
C PHE A 220 -24.64 4.28 -22.42
N SER A 221 -23.42 4.38 -21.91
CA SER A 221 -23.02 3.82 -20.60
C SER A 221 -23.87 4.40 -19.46
N GLU A 222 -24.17 5.69 -19.51
CA GLU A 222 -24.92 6.36 -18.46
C GLU A 222 -26.42 6.44 -18.74
N SER A 223 -26.91 5.75 -19.78
CA SER A 223 -28.34 5.61 -20.05
C SER A 223 -29.04 4.85 -18.91
N SER A 224 -30.30 5.19 -18.64
CA SER A 224 -31.11 4.50 -17.62
C SER A 224 -31.26 3.01 -17.91
N GLU A 225 -31.32 2.62 -19.19
CA GLU A 225 -31.35 1.24 -19.65
C GLU A 225 -30.06 0.51 -19.25
N TYR A 226 -28.89 1.04 -19.62
CA TYR A 226 -27.62 0.35 -19.34
C TYR A 226 -27.29 0.30 -17.86
N ARG A 227 -27.52 1.39 -17.12
CA ARG A 227 -27.31 1.43 -15.66
C ARG A 227 -28.13 0.35 -14.95
N ARG A 228 -29.38 0.12 -15.37
CA ARG A 228 -30.23 -0.93 -14.80
C ARG A 228 -29.72 -2.32 -15.14
N VAL A 229 -29.38 -2.57 -16.40
CA VAL A 229 -28.94 -3.90 -16.86
C VAL A 229 -27.57 -4.29 -16.29
N GLN A 230 -26.69 -3.32 -16.03
CA GLN A 230 -25.36 -3.57 -15.50
C GLN A 230 -25.26 -3.50 -13.97
N ALA A 231 -26.35 -3.23 -13.24
CA ALA A 231 -26.30 -2.97 -11.80
C ALA A 231 -25.58 -4.09 -11.02
N THR A 232 -26.11 -5.33 -11.05
CA THR A 232 -25.51 -6.49 -10.37
C THR A 232 -24.08 -6.75 -10.82
N ARG A 233 -23.80 -6.61 -12.12
CA ARG A 233 -22.47 -6.87 -12.68
C ARG A 233 -21.43 -5.83 -12.25
N VAL A 234 -21.83 -4.56 -12.15
CA VAL A 234 -21.00 -3.48 -11.58
C VAL A 234 -20.78 -3.75 -10.10
N ASP A 235 -21.82 -4.20 -9.39
CA ASP A 235 -21.71 -4.49 -7.96
C ASP A 235 -20.67 -5.56 -7.67
N VAL A 236 -20.78 -6.71 -8.33
CA VAL A 236 -19.81 -7.80 -8.23
C VAL A 236 -18.40 -7.31 -8.55
N ALA A 237 -18.22 -6.59 -9.67
CA ALA A 237 -16.90 -6.15 -10.09
C ALA A 237 -16.28 -5.12 -9.13
N VAL A 238 -17.06 -4.16 -8.63
CA VAL A 238 -16.55 -3.14 -7.70
C VAL A 238 -16.23 -3.78 -6.36
N VAL A 239 -17.14 -4.56 -5.77
CA VAL A 239 -16.91 -5.22 -4.47
C VAL A 239 -15.65 -6.09 -4.54
N TRP A 240 -15.51 -6.87 -5.61
CA TRP A 240 -14.33 -7.73 -5.78
C TRP A 240 -13.04 -6.92 -6.00
N ALA A 241 -13.05 -5.92 -6.89
CA ALA A 241 -11.87 -5.10 -7.14
C ALA A 241 -11.42 -4.33 -5.89
N VAL A 242 -12.37 -3.91 -5.06
CA VAL A 242 -12.12 -3.12 -3.86
C VAL A 242 -11.66 -3.99 -2.68
N LEU A 243 -12.40 -5.06 -2.37
CA LEU A 243 -12.14 -5.88 -1.19
C LEU A 243 -11.11 -6.99 -1.46
N ALA A 244 -11.19 -7.63 -2.64
CA ALA A 244 -10.20 -8.62 -3.03
C ALA A 244 -8.90 -8.00 -3.60
N ARG A 245 -8.90 -6.68 -3.86
CA ARG A 245 -7.77 -5.91 -4.44
C ARG A 245 -7.22 -6.51 -5.75
N ARG A 246 -8.05 -7.26 -6.48
CA ARG A 246 -7.72 -7.90 -7.77
C ARG A 246 -8.94 -7.93 -8.70
N GLY A 247 -8.71 -8.10 -10.00
CA GLY A 247 -9.80 -8.28 -10.95
C GLY A 247 -10.52 -9.61 -10.73
N ILE A 248 -11.85 -9.62 -10.86
CA ILE A 248 -12.64 -10.85 -10.85
C ILE A 248 -12.54 -11.55 -12.22
N SER A 249 -12.41 -12.89 -12.22
CA SER A 249 -12.42 -13.65 -13.47
C SER A 249 -13.80 -13.55 -14.13
N ASN A 250 -13.88 -13.69 -15.47
CA ASN A 250 -15.18 -13.64 -16.14
C ASN A 250 -16.11 -14.80 -15.71
N THR A 251 -15.53 -15.95 -15.38
CA THR A 251 -16.27 -17.11 -14.87
C THR A 251 -16.90 -16.80 -13.51
N ASP A 252 -16.11 -16.27 -12.58
CA ASP A 252 -16.61 -15.93 -11.24
C ASP A 252 -17.60 -14.76 -11.29
N LEU A 253 -17.36 -13.79 -12.17
CA LEU A 253 -18.27 -12.68 -12.40
C LEU A 253 -19.65 -13.16 -12.85
N VAL A 254 -19.71 -14.05 -13.84
CA VAL A 254 -20.99 -14.59 -14.33
C VAL A 254 -21.68 -15.39 -13.22
N ARG A 255 -20.94 -16.27 -12.53
CA ARG A 255 -21.49 -17.05 -11.43
C ARG A 255 -22.11 -16.18 -10.34
N TRP A 256 -21.37 -15.17 -9.85
CA TRP A 256 -21.87 -14.28 -8.81
C TRP A 256 -23.05 -13.43 -9.26
N VAL A 257 -23.06 -12.97 -10.52
CA VAL A 257 -24.21 -12.24 -11.07
C VAL A 257 -25.44 -13.14 -11.09
N ASP A 258 -25.32 -14.38 -11.60
CA ASP A 258 -26.44 -15.33 -11.65
C ASP A 258 -26.93 -15.69 -10.23
N ASP A 259 -26.01 -15.91 -9.28
CA ASP A 259 -26.36 -16.24 -7.90
C ASP A 259 -27.11 -15.09 -7.18
N LEU A 260 -26.71 -13.84 -7.42
CA LEU A 260 -27.37 -12.66 -6.87
C LEU A 260 -28.74 -12.42 -7.54
N ASP A 261 -28.81 -12.50 -8.87
CA ASP A 261 -30.04 -12.25 -9.62
C ASP A 261 -31.11 -13.34 -9.36
N GLU A 262 -30.70 -14.59 -9.12
CA GLU A 262 -31.58 -15.71 -8.82
C GLU A 262 -31.85 -15.88 -7.30
N GLY A 263 -31.27 -15.02 -6.46
CA GLY A 263 -31.45 -15.04 -5.00
C GLY A 263 -30.85 -16.27 -4.31
N ARG A 264 -29.85 -16.91 -4.92
CA ARG A 264 -29.06 -17.99 -4.32
C ARG A 264 -27.99 -17.48 -3.35
N ALA A 265 -27.56 -16.24 -3.54
CA ALA A 265 -26.66 -15.51 -2.67
C ALA A 265 -27.14 -14.07 -2.53
N ASP A 266 -26.64 -13.37 -1.52
CA ASP A 266 -26.85 -11.93 -1.37
C ASP A 266 -25.52 -11.13 -1.38
N LEU A 267 -25.63 -9.81 -1.23
CA LEU A 267 -24.47 -8.94 -1.20
C LEU A 267 -23.54 -9.24 -0.01
N HIS A 268 -24.07 -9.75 1.10
CA HIS A 268 -23.25 -10.17 2.23
C HIS A 268 -22.36 -11.36 1.83
N ASP A 269 -22.91 -12.37 1.18
CA ASP A 269 -22.14 -13.54 0.72
C ASP A 269 -21.00 -13.13 -0.24
N LEU A 270 -21.29 -12.21 -1.17
CA LEU A 270 -20.29 -11.67 -2.09
C LEU A 270 -19.17 -10.94 -1.33
N VAL A 271 -19.52 -10.12 -0.33
CA VAL A 271 -18.54 -9.36 0.45
C VAL A 271 -17.65 -10.31 1.25
N ILE A 272 -18.23 -11.32 1.91
CA ILE A 272 -17.47 -12.33 2.65
C ILE A 272 -16.53 -13.09 1.70
N ALA A 273 -17.01 -13.49 0.53
CA ALA A 273 -16.17 -14.15 -0.46
C ALA A 273 -15.03 -13.24 -0.96
N ALA A 274 -15.32 -11.98 -1.29
CA ALA A 274 -14.31 -11.03 -1.75
C ALA A 274 -13.27 -10.73 -0.66
N LEU A 275 -13.68 -10.63 0.61
CA LEU A 275 -12.78 -10.49 1.74
C LEU A 275 -11.92 -11.75 1.92
N GLY A 276 -12.50 -12.95 1.84
CA GLY A 276 -11.74 -14.20 1.90
C GLY A 276 -10.70 -14.34 0.76
N GLU A 277 -11.00 -13.79 -0.41
CA GLU A 277 -10.12 -13.82 -1.58
C GLU A 277 -9.04 -12.72 -1.57
N GLY A 278 -9.33 -11.56 -0.96
CA GLY A 278 -8.36 -10.46 -0.76
C GLY A 278 -7.25 -10.74 0.25
N VAL A 279 -7.37 -11.89 0.89
CA VAL A 279 -6.65 -12.33 2.08
C VAL A 279 -5.87 -13.63 1.81
N GLY A 280 -5.82 -14.07 0.55
CA GLY A 280 -5.09 -15.27 0.16
C GLY A 280 -3.66 -15.27 0.72
N ARG A 281 -3.25 -16.43 1.26
CA ARG A 281 -1.91 -16.80 1.78
C ARG A 281 -0.73 -16.30 0.93
N ASP A 282 -0.96 -15.95 -0.33
CA ASP A 282 0.05 -15.52 -1.28
C ASP A 282 0.43 -14.03 -1.16
N ARG A 283 -0.32 -13.23 -0.37
CA ARG A 283 -0.10 -11.79 -0.24
C ARG A 283 0.80 -11.40 0.93
N TRP A 284 0.69 -12.11 2.04
CA TRP A 284 1.46 -11.84 3.26
C TRP A 284 2.39 -13.01 3.54
N PHE A 285 3.66 -12.72 3.76
CA PHE A 285 4.54 -13.70 4.37
C PHE A 285 4.43 -13.59 5.88
N CYS A 286 3.94 -14.64 6.53
CA CYS A 286 3.78 -14.69 7.97
C CYS A 286 4.72 -15.72 8.59
N LEU A 287 5.39 -15.32 9.66
CA LEU A 287 6.07 -16.26 10.56
C LEU A 287 5.03 -17.00 11.42
N PRO A 288 5.36 -18.17 11.98
CA PRO A 288 4.48 -18.87 12.92
C PRO A 288 4.13 -18.04 14.16
N GLU A 289 5.10 -17.26 14.65
CA GLU A 289 4.96 -16.38 15.81
C GLU A 289 5.51 -14.98 15.49
N ALA A 290 5.14 -13.98 16.29
CA ALA A 290 5.66 -12.63 16.16
C ALA A 290 7.20 -12.62 16.30
N PRO A 291 7.92 -11.81 15.49
CA PRO A 291 9.37 -11.78 15.55
C PRO A 291 9.85 -11.21 16.89
N THR A 292 10.68 -11.98 17.60
CA THR A 292 11.28 -11.57 18.88
C THR A 292 12.80 -11.53 18.84
N THR A 293 13.40 -12.04 17.76
CA THR A 293 14.84 -12.07 17.54
C THR A 293 15.23 -11.47 16.20
N ALA A 294 16.50 -11.06 16.07
CA ALA A 294 17.05 -10.62 14.78
C ALA A 294 16.94 -11.70 13.69
N ALA A 295 17.04 -12.98 14.06
CA ALA A 295 16.86 -14.08 13.12
C ALA A 295 15.41 -14.20 12.62
N ASP A 296 14.43 -13.90 13.47
CA ASP A 296 13.03 -13.85 13.04
C ASP A 296 12.82 -12.68 12.07
N GLN A 297 13.36 -11.50 12.41
CA GLN A 297 13.26 -10.33 11.55
C GLN A 297 13.95 -10.54 10.19
N GLU A 298 15.09 -11.21 10.16
CA GLU A 298 15.80 -11.63 8.94
C GLU A 298 14.92 -12.57 8.09
N ARG A 299 14.27 -13.57 8.70
CA ARG A 299 13.36 -14.46 7.97
C ARG A 299 12.16 -13.71 7.41
N LEU A 300 11.61 -12.76 8.18
CA LEU A 300 10.48 -11.95 7.76
C LEU A 300 10.85 -11.05 6.58
N LEU A 301 11.95 -10.29 6.69
CA LEU A 301 12.40 -9.36 5.65
C LEU A 301 12.90 -10.08 4.40
N ASN A 302 13.57 -11.23 4.53
CA ASN A 302 14.02 -12.05 3.39
C ASN A 302 12.95 -13.02 2.86
N HIS A 303 11.68 -12.72 3.07
CA HIS A 303 10.60 -13.47 2.44
C HIS A 303 10.76 -13.41 0.91
N ARG A 304 10.86 -14.58 0.28
CA ARG A 304 11.13 -14.69 -1.15
C ARG A 304 9.86 -14.45 -1.97
N ASP A 305 9.41 -13.19 -2.07
CA ASP A 305 8.26 -12.76 -2.88
C ASP A 305 8.67 -12.32 -4.30
N ASP A 306 7.94 -12.72 -5.35
CA ASP A 306 8.20 -12.23 -6.71
C ASP A 306 7.89 -10.73 -6.88
N ARG A 307 7.11 -10.14 -5.99
CA ARG A 307 6.78 -8.72 -6.01
C ARG A 307 7.93 -7.89 -5.41
N TRP A 308 8.65 -8.42 -4.42
CA TRP A 308 9.77 -7.75 -3.73
C TRP A 308 10.88 -8.76 -3.42
N ARG A 309 12.10 -8.51 -3.88
CA ARG A 309 13.22 -9.47 -3.72
C ARG A 309 14.34 -8.97 -2.82
N ILE A 310 14.88 -7.80 -3.16
CA ILE A 310 16.08 -7.25 -2.53
C ILE A 310 15.89 -5.74 -2.50
N GLY A 311 16.19 -5.11 -1.37
CA GLY A 311 16.15 -3.65 -1.24
C GLY A 311 17.37 -3.13 -0.49
N ASP A 312 17.82 -1.94 -0.86
CA ASP A 312 18.86 -1.19 -0.14
C ASP A 312 18.28 -0.36 1.03
N ASN A 313 19.13 0.07 1.97
CA ASN A 313 18.84 0.89 3.15
C ASN A 313 18.09 0.20 4.32
N ALA A 314 16.90 -0.36 4.11
CA ALA A 314 16.11 -1.10 5.11
C ALA A 314 15.85 -0.37 6.45
N ARG A 315 15.12 0.75 6.42
CA ARG A 315 14.86 1.61 7.60
C ARG A 315 13.43 1.51 8.09
N SER A 316 13.23 1.19 9.37
CA SER A 316 11.89 1.03 9.94
C SER A 316 11.32 2.31 10.54
N VAL A 317 10.00 2.47 10.45
CA VAL A 317 9.21 3.50 11.12
C VAL A 317 8.00 2.84 11.76
N ALA A 318 7.86 2.96 13.08
CA ALA A 318 6.68 2.50 13.79
C ALA A 318 5.50 3.43 13.50
N LEU A 319 4.34 2.86 13.20
CA LEU A 319 3.09 3.58 12.94
C LEU A 319 2.18 3.60 14.17
N PRO A 320 1.27 4.60 14.29
CA PRO A 320 0.37 4.71 15.44
C PRO A 320 -0.63 3.55 15.59
N ASP A 321 -0.89 2.81 14.51
CA ASP A 321 -1.81 1.66 14.49
C ASP A 321 -1.11 0.32 14.79
N GLY A 322 0.15 0.35 15.21
CA GLY A 322 0.92 -0.83 15.61
C GLY A 322 1.69 -1.50 14.46
N ARG A 323 1.48 -1.06 13.22
CA ARG A 323 2.26 -1.53 12.06
C ARG A 323 3.66 -0.92 12.04
N VAL A 324 4.55 -1.52 11.26
CA VAL A 324 5.88 -0.99 10.98
C VAL A 324 6.07 -0.87 9.47
N VAL A 325 6.47 0.31 9.02
CA VAL A 325 6.88 0.54 7.62
C VAL A 325 8.39 0.36 7.53
N TRP A 326 8.85 -0.53 6.66
CA TRP A 326 10.24 -0.70 6.30
C TRP A 326 10.50 -0.01 4.97
N LEU A 327 11.35 1.01 4.96
CA LEU A 327 11.68 1.85 3.82
C LEU A 327 12.95 1.33 3.14
N PHE A 328 12.88 1.17 1.83
CA PHE A 328 14.00 0.75 1.01
C PHE A 328 14.24 1.74 -0.12
N ALA A 329 15.51 1.91 -0.48
CA ALA A 329 15.91 2.62 -1.68
C ALA A 329 15.79 1.69 -2.88
N ASP A 330 16.82 1.62 -3.71
CA ASP A 330 16.86 0.76 -4.88
C ASP A 330 16.43 -0.67 -4.54
N THR A 331 15.42 -1.14 -5.25
CA THR A 331 14.72 -2.39 -4.96
C THR A 331 14.58 -3.20 -6.24
N LEU A 332 14.95 -4.48 -6.15
CA LEU A 332 14.73 -5.49 -7.17
C LEU A 332 13.41 -6.21 -6.92
N TYR A 333 12.70 -6.48 -8.00
CA TYR A 333 11.48 -7.30 -8.01
C TYR A 333 11.53 -8.34 -9.13
N GLY A 334 10.63 -9.30 -9.09
CA GLY A 334 10.49 -10.38 -10.06
C GLY A 334 11.28 -11.62 -9.68
N LYS A 335 11.55 -12.50 -10.64
CA LYS A 335 12.06 -13.84 -10.38
C LYS A 335 13.53 -13.84 -9.97
N VAL A 336 13.85 -14.71 -9.02
CA VAL A 336 15.21 -15.20 -8.73
C VAL A 336 15.24 -16.70 -9.00
N ASN A 337 16.38 -17.21 -9.45
CA ASN A 337 16.58 -18.65 -9.63
C ASN A 337 16.52 -19.38 -8.28
N PRO A 338 16.23 -20.70 -8.25
CA PRO A 338 16.21 -21.47 -7.01
C PRO A 338 17.49 -21.38 -6.17
N ASP A 339 18.64 -21.20 -6.83
CA ASP A 339 19.95 -21.02 -6.20
C ASP A 339 20.20 -19.59 -5.65
N GLY A 340 19.25 -18.66 -5.83
CA GLY A 340 19.34 -17.27 -5.40
C GLY A 340 19.97 -16.32 -6.43
N SER A 341 20.42 -16.80 -7.59
CA SER A 341 20.95 -15.94 -8.66
C SER A 341 19.85 -15.21 -9.44
N LEU A 342 20.17 -14.06 -10.03
CA LEU A 342 19.24 -13.35 -10.91
C LEU A 342 19.17 -14.04 -12.30
N PRO A 343 17.98 -14.38 -12.82
CA PRO A 343 17.81 -14.90 -14.17
C PRO A 343 18.12 -13.82 -15.22
N SER A 344 18.34 -14.22 -16.47
CA SER A 344 18.62 -13.29 -17.57
C SER A 344 17.45 -12.36 -17.92
N THR A 345 16.22 -12.75 -17.57
CA THR A 345 14.98 -11.98 -17.77
C THR A 345 13.98 -12.29 -16.65
N GLY A 346 12.91 -11.50 -16.53
CA GLY A 346 11.82 -11.78 -15.58
C GLY A 346 11.98 -11.10 -14.22
N TRP A 347 12.90 -10.15 -14.10
CA TRP A 347 13.07 -9.24 -12.97
C TRP A 347 13.07 -7.78 -13.44
N GLY A 348 12.90 -6.86 -12.50
CA GLY A 348 12.96 -5.43 -12.74
C GLY A 348 13.42 -4.66 -11.51
N TYR A 349 13.38 -3.33 -11.61
CA TYR A 349 14.01 -2.44 -10.65
C TYR A 349 13.19 -1.17 -10.42
N THR A 350 13.14 -0.72 -9.17
CA THR A 350 12.52 0.53 -8.72
C THR A 350 13.45 1.28 -7.78
N HIS A 351 13.30 2.61 -7.68
CA HIS A 351 14.19 3.47 -6.91
C HIS A 351 13.81 3.64 -5.43
N GLY A 352 12.65 3.15 -5.03
CA GLY A 352 12.24 3.13 -3.64
C GLY A 352 11.09 2.16 -3.45
N SER A 353 11.06 1.47 -2.32
CA SER A 353 9.93 0.61 -1.96
C SER A 353 9.66 0.65 -0.46
N ALA A 354 8.54 0.04 -0.06
CA ALA A 354 8.30 -0.22 1.34
C ALA A 354 7.78 -1.64 1.56
N LEU A 355 8.07 -2.21 2.73
CA LEU A 355 7.36 -3.38 3.26
C LEU A 355 6.56 -2.95 4.50
N ILE A 356 5.36 -3.47 4.66
CA ILE A 356 4.50 -3.22 5.81
C ILE A 356 4.46 -4.48 6.64
N GLN A 357 5.02 -4.37 7.82
CA GLN A 357 4.93 -5.41 8.83
C GLN A 357 3.74 -5.12 9.74
N ASP A 358 2.91 -6.13 9.93
CA ASP A 358 1.81 -6.15 10.89
C ASP A 358 1.95 -7.42 11.73
N GLY A 359 2.38 -7.24 12.99
CA GLY A 359 2.72 -8.35 13.89
C GLY A 359 3.73 -9.33 13.29
N ARG A 360 3.28 -10.57 13.07
CA ARG A 360 4.08 -11.69 12.52
C ARG A 360 4.15 -11.71 10.98
N CYS A 361 3.44 -10.82 10.32
CA CYS A 361 3.25 -10.82 8.89
C CYS A 361 3.87 -9.61 8.24
N ILE A 362 4.32 -9.79 6.99
CA ILE A 362 4.84 -8.70 6.18
C ILE A 362 4.31 -8.79 4.75
N GLU A 363 4.06 -7.64 4.16
CA GLU A 363 3.75 -7.55 2.74
C GLU A 363 4.48 -6.38 2.09
N PRO A 364 4.82 -6.50 0.81
CA PRO A 364 5.27 -5.33 0.07
C PRO A 364 4.16 -4.31 -0.16
N PHE A 365 4.48 -3.03 0.09
CA PHE A 365 3.60 -1.91 -0.18
C PHE A 365 4.07 -1.16 -1.42
N TYR A 366 3.16 -1.05 -2.39
CA TYR A 366 3.39 -0.33 -3.63
C TYR A 366 2.29 0.69 -3.86
N SER A 367 2.64 1.76 -4.57
CA SER A 367 1.65 2.54 -5.32
C SER A 367 0.95 1.57 -6.29
N ALA A 368 -0.37 1.47 -6.17
CA ALA A 368 -1.19 0.44 -6.79
C ALA A 368 -1.03 0.37 -8.31
N THR A 369 -0.41 -0.71 -8.82
CA THR A 369 -0.74 -1.42 -10.08
C THR A 369 0.18 -2.65 -10.30
N THR A 370 -0.43 -3.83 -10.53
CA THR A 370 0.01 -5.06 -11.26
C THR A 370 1.48 -5.31 -11.60
N ASP A 371 1.97 -6.56 -11.43
CA ASP A 371 3.13 -7.28 -12.04
C ASP A 371 4.50 -6.56 -12.17
N ARG A 372 4.57 -5.25 -11.94
CA ARG A 372 5.71 -4.34 -12.03
C ARG A 372 5.46 -3.19 -11.04
N PRO A 373 6.05 -3.26 -9.83
CA PRO A 373 5.87 -2.21 -8.85
C PRO A 373 6.40 -0.86 -9.35
N THR A 374 5.77 0.22 -8.90
CA THR A 374 6.28 1.59 -9.06
C THR A 374 7.04 2.00 -7.80
N SER A 375 7.99 2.93 -7.94
CA SER A 375 8.71 3.51 -6.81
C SER A 375 7.75 4.08 -5.74
N LEU A 376 8.09 3.89 -4.45
CA LEU A 376 7.32 4.35 -3.28
C LEU A 376 6.99 5.85 -3.37
N ILE A 377 8.03 6.63 -3.67
CA ILE A 377 7.89 8.03 -4.08
C ILE A 377 7.90 8.01 -5.61
N PRO A 378 6.85 8.51 -6.29
CA PRO A 378 6.79 8.47 -7.74
C PRO A 378 7.99 9.15 -8.39
N ASP A 379 8.64 8.47 -9.33
CA ASP A 379 9.75 9.02 -10.09
C ASP A 379 9.27 10.19 -10.96
N VAL A 380 10.11 11.23 -11.10
CA VAL A 380 9.81 12.38 -11.95
C VAL A 380 10.05 12.04 -13.42
N SER A 381 11.11 11.29 -13.69
CA SER A 381 11.47 10.79 -15.02
C SER A 381 12.37 9.56 -14.92
N SER A 382 12.73 8.95 -16.05
CA SER A 382 13.71 7.86 -16.08
C SER A 382 15.12 8.26 -15.61
N THR A 383 15.37 9.55 -15.43
CA THR A 383 16.65 10.10 -14.97
C THR A 383 16.51 10.98 -13.74
N GLU A 384 15.33 11.03 -13.12
CA GLU A 384 15.10 11.78 -11.90
C GLU A 384 14.18 11.00 -10.97
N PHE A 385 14.74 10.56 -9.84
CA PHE A 385 14.15 9.60 -8.92
C PHE A 385 14.52 9.91 -7.47
N PHE A 386 13.97 9.15 -6.53
CA PHE A 386 14.14 9.38 -5.10
C PHE A 386 14.54 8.11 -4.36
N TRP A 387 15.50 8.23 -3.45
CA TRP A 387 15.92 7.19 -2.51
C TRP A 387 15.35 7.49 -1.11
N PRO A 388 14.31 6.76 -0.65
CA PRO A 388 13.86 6.81 0.74
C PRO A 388 15.02 6.50 1.71
N GLN A 389 15.27 7.41 2.66
CA GLN A 389 16.37 7.27 3.62
C GLN A 389 15.87 6.98 5.03
N SER A 390 14.88 7.70 5.55
CA SER A 390 14.22 7.38 6.83
C SER A 390 12.86 8.08 6.89
N GLY A 391 12.15 7.96 8.01
CA GLY A 391 10.89 8.67 8.19
C GLY A 391 10.48 8.82 9.63
N TRP A 392 9.47 9.65 9.85
CA TRP A 392 8.82 9.84 11.14
C TRP A 392 7.33 10.09 10.94
N VAL A 393 6.55 9.79 11.97
CA VAL A 393 5.14 10.16 12.01
C VAL A 393 5.02 11.54 12.63
N ASP A 394 4.23 12.40 12.01
CA ASP A 394 3.97 13.74 12.53
C ASP A 394 3.26 13.69 13.90
N ARG A 395 3.33 14.78 14.67
CA ARG A 395 2.71 14.86 15.99
C ARG A 395 1.21 14.51 16.01
N SER A 396 0.48 14.72 14.91
CA SER A 396 -0.94 14.37 14.85
C SER A 396 -1.20 12.87 14.73
N GLY A 397 -0.19 12.08 14.34
CA GLY A 397 -0.35 10.65 14.07
C GLY A 397 -1.04 10.37 12.73
N THR A 398 -1.23 11.38 11.88
CA THR A 398 -2.03 11.26 10.64
C THR A 398 -1.20 11.32 9.37
N VAL A 399 0.07 11.68 9.46
CA VAL A 399 0.97 11.77 8.31
C VAL A 399 2.30 11.09 8.61
N LEU A 400 2.69 10.14 7.75
CA LEU A 400 4.05 9.63 7.67
C LEU A 400 4.86 10.56 6.75
N ARG A 401 5.98 11.07 7.26
CA ARG A 401 6.96 11.85 6.49
C ARG A 401 8.18 10.99 6.23
N VAL A 402 8.58 10.89 4.97
CA VAL A 402 9.75 10.13 4.51
C VAL A 402 10.76 11.12 3.95
N ILE A 403 11.93 11.22 4.59
CA ILE A 403 13.05 11.98 4.06
C ILE A 403 13.77 11.13 3.00
N ALA A 404 14.06 11.72 1.86
CA ALA A 404 14.61 11.02 0.71
C ALA A 404 15.66 11.85 -0.03
N GLY A 405 16.67 11.16 -0.58
CA GLY A 405 17.65 11.76 -1.48
C GLY A 405 17.07 11.81 -2.90
N ARG A 406 16.96 13.02 -3.47
CA ARG A 406 16.65 13.23 -4.90
C ARG A 406 17.91 12.96 -5.72
N ARG A 407 17.78 12.16 -6.78
CA ARG A 407 18.88 11.74 -7.66
C ARG A 407 18.57 12.15 -9.09
N VAL A 408 19.58 12.65 -9.81
CA VAL A 408 19.45 13.13 -11.20
C VAL A 408 20.54 12.52 -12.08
N GLY A 409 20.18 11.94 -13.22
CA GLY A 409 21.11 11.30 -14.16
C GLY A 409 20.87 9.80 -14.27
N SER A 410 21.93 9.02 -14.44
CA SER A 410 21.81 7.57 -14.71
C SER A 410 21.45 6.77 -13.45
N PRO A 411 20.32 6.04 -13.43
CA PRO A 411 20.01 5.00 -12.44
C PRO A 411 21.18 4.06 -12.14
N ASN A 412 21.86 3.59 -13.18
CA ASN A 412 22.91 2.57 -13.06
C ASN A 412 24.17 3.05 -12.34
N THR A 413 24.37 4.36 -12.23
CA THR A 413 25.48 4.96 -11.49
C THR A 413 25.00 5.62 -10.19
N GLY A 414 23.73 5.42 -9.82
CA GLY A 414 23.10 6.06 -8.68
C GLY A 414 22.76 7.55 -8.88
N GLY A 415 22.92 8.10 -10.08
CA GLY A 415 22.71 9.53 -10.38
C GLY A 415 23.65 10.49 -9.63
N ALA A 416 23.62 11.76 -10.01
CA ALA A 416 24.16 12.86 -9.23
C ALA A 416 23.20 13.26 -8.10
N ASP A 417 23.74 13.84 -7.04
CA ASP A 417 22.94 14.35 -5.93
C ASP A 417 22.10 15.58 -6.37
N GLY A 418 20.78 15.41 -6.34
CA GLY A 418 19.78 16.42 -6.69
C GLY A 418 19.12 17.10 -5.48
N GLY A 419 19.49 16.72 -4.24
CA GLY A 419 19.06 17.35 -2.99
C GLY A 419 18.33 16.39 -2.05
N THR A 420 17.89 16.92 -0.92
CA THR A 420 16.98 16.20 -0.02
C THR A 420 15.55 16.68 -0.28
N VAL A 421 14.60 15.76 -0.18
CA VAL A 421 13.17 16.04 -0.18
C VAL A 421 12.49 15.33 0.99
N VAL A 422 11.29 15.79 1.34
CA VAL A 422 10.39 15.10 2.26
C VAL A 422 9.14 14.72 1.49
N ALA A 423 8.83 13.43 1.43
CA ALA A 423 7.57 12.91 0.91
C ALA A 423 6.57 12.69 2.05
N GLU A 424 5.32 13.04 1.83
CA GLU A 424 4.24 12.83 2.81
C GLU A 424 3.28 11.75 2.33
N PHE A 425 2.88 10.90 3.27
CA PHE A 425 1.90 9.85 3.09
C PHE A 425 0.82 9.98 4.17
N SER A 426 -0.46 9.90 3.80
CA SER A 426 -1.51 9.87 4.82
C SER A 426 -1.47 8.56 5.61
N LEU A 427 -1.93 8.60 6.86
CA LEU A 427 -2.12 7.42 7.70
C LEU A 427 -3.61 7.22 8.00
N PRO A 428 -4.05 5.95 8.14
CA PRO A 428 -3.26 4.71 8.06
C PRO A 428 -3.07 4.17 6.63
N ASP A 429 -3.65 4.78 5.60
CA ASP A 429 -3.71 4.24 4.23
C ASP A 429 -2.39 4.31 3.45
N LEU A 430 -1.38 5.02 3.97
CA LEU A 430 -0.07 5.24 3.35
C LEU A 430 -0.17 5.83 1.94
N ARG A 431 -1.21 6.60 1.66
CA ARG A 431 -1.40 7.22 0.35
C ARG A 431 -0.42 8.37 0.18
N PHE A 432 0.39 8.31 -0.88
CA PHE A 432 1.28 9.39 -1.28
C PHE A 432 0.50 10.69 -1.49
N LEU A 433 0.92 11.76 -0.82
CA LEU A 433 0.27 13.06 -0.87
C LEU A 433 1.05 14.03 -1.76
N ARG A 434 2.33 14.25 -1.45
CA ARG A 434 3.21 15.19 -2.14
C ARG A 434 4.68 14.99 -1.75
N VAL A 435 5.56 15.67 -2.48
CA VAL A 435 6.98 15.83 -2.19
C VAL A 435 7.30 17.30 -2.02
N THR A 436 8.05 17.64 -0.97
CA THR A 436 8.53 18.99 -0.66
C THR A 436 10.06 19.01 -0.66
N PRO A 437 10.71 19.84 -1.50
CA PRO A 437 12.16 20.00 -1.45
C PRO A 437 12.63 20.61 -0.14
N VAL A 438 13.72 20.08 0.42
CA VAL A 438 14.41 20.70 1.56
C VAL A 438 15.39 21.73 1.03
N GLN A 439 15.32 22.95 1.57
CA GLN A 439 16.19 24.04 1.18
C GLN A 439 17.66 23.68 1.41
N ARG A 440 18.45 23.66 0.33
CA ARG A 440 19.89 23.46 0.43
C ARG A 440 20.54 24.72 1.01
N PRO A 441 21.35 24.60 2.07
CA PRO A 441 22.07 25.76 2.57
C PRO A 441 23.13 26.25 1.56
N PRO A 442 23.43 27.56 1.49
CA PRO A 442 24.33 28.15 0.47
C PRO A 442 25.79 27.63 0.44
N ARG A 443 26.23 26.91 1.48
CA ARG A 443 27.54 26.21 1.55
C ARG A 443 27.39 24.69 1.76
N GLY A 444 26.21 24.15 1.48
CA GLY A 444 25.83 22.75 1.73
C GLY A 444 26.10 21.80 0.58
N GLU A 445 27.01 22.12 -0.33
CA GLU A 445 27.43 21.16 -1.36
C GLU A 445 27.96 19.90 -0.66
N GLY A 446 27.30 18.76 -0.91
CA GLY A 446 27.62 17.47 -0.31
C GLY A 446 26.93 17.14 1.02
N LEU A 447 26.05 17.99 1.57
CA LEU A 447 25.22 17.63 2.73
C LEU A 447 23.98 16.84 2.29
N SER A 448 23.97 15.54 2.59
CA SER A 448 22.81 14.65 2.36
C SER A 448 22.09 14.38 3.68
N TRP A 449 21.01 15.13 3.94
CA TRP A 449 20.16 14.90 5.11
C TRP A 449 19.31 13.67 4.88
N GLY A 450 19.43 12.65 5.74
CA GLY A 450 18.78 11.36 5.48
C GLY A 450 18.31 10.57 6.68
N VAL A 451 18.77 10.87 7.90
CA VAL A 451 18.29 10.19 9.11
C VAL A 451 17.48 11.19 9.94
N ALA A 452 16.21 10.90 10.17
CA ALA A 452 15.31 11.68 11.01
C ALA A 452 15.04 10.95 12.33
N LEU A 453 15.11 11.67 13.45
CA LEU A 453 14.73 11.22 14.78
C LEU A 453 13.72 12.21 15.37
N HIS A 454 12.50 11.75 15.59
CA HIS A 454 11.48 12.53 16.30
C HIS A 454 11.71 12.42 17.83
N ASP A 455 11.84 13.57 18.50
CA ASP A 455 12.06 13.64 19.95
C ASP A 455 11.39 14.88 20.56
N GLY A 456 10.28 14.66 21.26
CA GLY A 456 9.48 15.72 21.86
C GLY A 456 8.90 16.66 20.82
N ASP A 457 9.24 17.95 20.91
CA ASP A 457 8.75 18.96 19.98
C ASP A 457 9.59 19.10 18.71
N TRP A 458 10.68 18.33 18.59
CA TRP A 458 11.69 18.49 17.56
C TRP A 458 11.85 17.24 16.71
N VAL A 459 12.14 17.45 15.44
CA VAL A 459 12.74 16.44 14.56
C VAL A 459 14.21 16.77 14.40
N TYR A 460 15.07 15.84 14.75
CA TYR A 460 16.50 15.91 14.50
C TYR A 460 16.80 15.24 13.17
N VAL A 461 17.64 15.87 12.35
CA VAL A 461 18.11 15.31 11.09
C VAL A 461 19.62 15.29 11.02
N TYR A 462 20.15 14.20 10.49
CA TYR A 462 21.59 13.98 10.38
C TYR A 462 22.00 13.93 8.92
N ALA A 463 23.16 14.54 8.63
CA ALA A 463 23.79 14.50 7.33
C ALA A 463 25.24 14.09 7.44
N ASP A 464 25.68 13.26 6.50
CA ASP A 464 27.06 12.85 6.35
C ASP A 464 27.59 13.47 5.05
N ASN A 465 28.73 14.17 5.10
CA ASN A 465 29.36 14.76 3.90
C ASN A 465 30.77 14.20 3.64
N GLY A 466 31.03 13.83 2.39
CA GLY A 466 32.38 13.62 1.86
C GLY A 466 32.80 14.83 1.03
N PRO A 467 34.09 15.22 1.00
CA PRO A 467 34.52 16.36 0.21
C PRO A 467 34.56 15.96 -1.28
N ASP A 468 34.34 16.95 -2.16
CA ASP A 468 35.15 17.20 -3.37
C ASP A 468 35.61 15.99 -4.23
N PRO A 469 35.39 15.97 -5.57
CA PRO A 469 35.81 14.87 -6.46
C PRO A 469 37.30 14.44 -6.41
N GLU A 470 38.19 15.21 -5.78
CA GLU A 470 39.62 14.89 -5.65
C GLU A 470 40.07 14.51 -4.22
N ALA A 471 39.21 14.51 -3.20
CA ALA A 471 39.64 14.31 -1.81
C ALA A 471 39.18 12.96 -1.21
N SER A 472 40.15 12.05 -1.08
CA SER A 472 40.01 10.78 -0.38
C SER A 472 39.98 10.98 1.16
N TRP A 473 38.79 10.84 1.78
CA TRP A 473 38.55 10.39 3.17
C TRP A 473 39.02 11.28 4.35
N PRO A 474 38.25 11.40 5.47
CA PRO A 474 36.95 10.79 5.86
C PRO A 474 35.73 11.75 5.89
N PHE A 475 34.51 11.21 6.12
CA PHE A 475 33.24 11.97 6.22
C PHE A 475 33.18 12.89 7.46
N ASN A 476 32.51 14.05 7.36
CA ASN A 476 32.04 14.76 8.55
C ASN A 476 30.55 14.51 8.77
N HIS A 477 30.16 14.43 10.04
CA HIS A 477 28.79 14.18 10.48
C HIS A 477 28.18 15.47 11.03
N HIS A 478 26.97 15.78 10.62
CA HIS A 478 26.29 17.04 10.96
C HIS A 478 24.90 16.73 11.50
N ALA A 479 24.42 17.60 12.40
CA ALA A 479 23.05 17.56 12.88
C ALA A 479 22.37 18.92 12.67
N ALA A 480 21.11 18.87 12.28
CA ALA A 480 20.17 19.97 12.34
C ALA A 480 18.91 19.50 13.07
N ARG A 481 18.06 20.44 13.46
CA ARG A 481 16.75 20.15 14.03
C ARG A 481 15.73 21.20 13.61
N PHE A 482 14.48 20.83 13.64
CA PHE A 482 13.36 21.75 13.38
C PHE A 482 12.14 21.36 14.20
N PRO A 483 11.24 22.31 14.50
CA PRO A 483 10.01 21.99 15.21
C PRO A 483 9.17 21.02 14.37
N ASP A 484 8.61 19.96 14.99
CA ASP A 484 7.68 19.06 14.31
C ASP A 484 6.31 19.76 14.12
N ASP A 485 6.26 20.66 13.15
CA ASP A 485 5.05 21.35 12.72
C ASP A 485 4.71 20.98 11.27
N ALA A 486 3.73 21.68 10.69
CA ALA A 486 3.22 21.38 9.35
C ALA A 486 4.15 21.82 8.20
N THR A 487 5.20 22.60 8.46
CA THR A 487 5.93 23.32 7.41
C THR A 487 7.45 23.27 7.54
N SER A 488 8.00 23.24 8.76
CA SER A 488 9.43 23.42 8.99
C SER A 488 10.33 22.32 8.45
N PHE A 489 9.78 21.17 8.04
CA PHE A 489 10.55 20.09 7.41
C PHE A 489 11.13 20.47 6.03
N ASP A 490 10.72 21.58 5.44
CA ASP A 490 11.25 22.10 4.17
C ASP A 490 12.61 22.82 4.31
N GLY A 491 13.18 22.92 5.52
CA GLY A 491 14.40 23.68 5.80
C GLY A 491 14.12 25.02 6.49
N SER A 492 12.88 25.49 6.51
CA SER A 492 12.50 26.74 7.17
C SER A 492 12.50 26.59 8.69
N GLY A 493 13.16 27.53 9.37
CA GLY A 493 13.25 27.52 10.84
C GLY A 493 14.16 26.44 11.41
N TRP A 494 15.02 25.82 10.59
CA TRP A 494 16.00 24.85 11.06
C TRP A 494 17.04 25.51 11.96
N GLU A 495 17.46 24.78 12.99
CA GLU A 495 18.62 25.07 13.80
C GLU A 495 19.74 24.06 13.51
N TYR A 496 20.96 24.55 13.41
CA TYR A 496 22.15 23.79 13.05
C TYR A 496 23.07 23.63 14.26
N TRP A 497 23.63 22.44 14.43
CA TRP A 497 24.57 22.15 15.51
C TRP A 497 25.85 22.98 15.37
N THR A 498 26.24 23.67 16.45
CA THR A 498 27.41 24.57 16.46
C THR A 498 28.66 23.96 17.11
N GLY A 499 28.59 22.70 17.54
CA GLY A 499 29.62 22.05 18.35
C GLY A 499 29.36 22.10 19.86
N SER A 500 28.53 23.05 20.31
CA SER A 500 28.17 23.22 21.74
C SER A 500 26.72 23.68 21.97
N GLY A 501 25.97 23.95 20.90
CA GLY A 501 24.58 24.41 20.95
C GLY A 501 23.94 24.45 19.56
N TRP A 502 22.92 25.29 19.40
CA TRP A 502 22.10 25.37 18.19
C TRP A 502 22.04 26.80 17.67
N SER A 503 22.06 26.98 16.35
CA SER A 503 21.95 28.28 15.69
C SER A 503 21.05 28.21 14.47
N SER A 504 20.20 29.21 14.25
CA SER A 504 19.40 29.35 13.03
C SER A 504 20.22 29.75 11.80
N ARG A 505 21.51 30.09 11.97
CA ARG A 505 22.39 30.44 10.86
C ARG A 505 23.19 29.22 10.43
N VAL A 506 22.96 28.72 9.22
CA VAL A 506 23.71 27.58 8.69
C VAL A 506 25.22 27.82 8.59
N ALA A 507 25.68 29.07 8.51
CA ALA A 507 27.10 29.41 8.55
C ALA A 507 27.80 28.99 9.86
N ASP A 508 27.04 28.78 10.94
CA ASP A 508 27.55 28.32 12.22
C ASP A 508 27.59 26.79 12.34
N LEU A 509 27.10 26.04 11.34
CA LEU A 509 27.13 24.59 11.36
C LEU A 509 28.55 24.07 11.57
N ARG A 510 28.70 23.14 12.51
CA ARG A 510 29.96 22.45 12.81
C ARG A 510 29.74 20.93 12.84
N PRO A 511 30.77 20.15 12.47
CA PRO A 511 30.73 18.71 12.62
C PRO A 511 30.47 18.28 14.07
N MET A 512 29.75 17.18 14.23
CA MET A 512 29.66 16.43 15.47
C MET A 512 31.01 15.78 15.79
N SER A 513 31.28 15.59 17.09
CA SER A 513 32.54 15.01 17.57
C SER A 513 32.29 13.65 18.21
N PHE A 514 33.15 12.69 17.88
CA PHE A 514 33.08 11.33 18.40
C PHE A 514 34.46 10.84 18.82
N PRO A 515 34.56 10.10 19.94
CA PRO A 515 35.76 9.31 20.23
C PRO A 515 35.96 8.25 19.15
N ALA A 516 37.21 7.93 18.83
CA ALA A 516 37.58 6.92 17.83
C ALA A 516 36.83 5.58 18.06
N PRO A 517 36.61 4.75 17.02
CA PRO A 517 36.98 4.92 15.62
C PRO A 517 36.12 5.97 14.86
N LYS A 518 36.59 6.42 13.69
CA LYS A 518 35.81 7.33 12.83
C LYS A 518 34.55 6.62 12.32
N LEU A 519 33.40 7.27 12.39
CA LEU A 519 32.11 6.68 12.03
C LEU A 519 31.92 6.63 10.51
N GLY A 520 31.07 5.69 10.09
CA GLY A 520 30.61 5.58 8.70
C GLY A 520 29.39 6.45 8.44
N PHE A 521 28.26 6.13 9.08
CA PHE A 521 27.00 6.85 8.94
C PHE A 521 26.44 7.21 10.31
N THR A 522 25.71 8.31 10.38
CA THR A 522 25.08 8.75 11.64
C THR A 522 23.70 8.13 11.78
N ASN A 523 23.52 7.21 12.75
CA ASN A 523 22.23 6.59 13.04
C ASN A 523 21.95 6.65 14.55
N VAL A 524 21.11 7.60 14.95
CA VAL A 524 20.81 7.88 16.35
C VAL A 524 19.43 7.36 16.69
N ILE A 525 19.35 6.59 17.77
CA ILE A 525 18.11 6.06 18.34
C ILE A 525 17.94 6.54 19.78
N ARG A 526 16.69 6.71 20.19
CA ARG A 526 16.33 6.99 21.59
C ARG A 526 16.36 5.69 22.39
N THR A 527 16.84 5.76 23.62
CA THR A 527 16.83 4.66 24.59
C THR A 527 16.22 5.10 25.90
N ASP A 528 15.94 4.18 26.81
CA ASP A 528 15.37 4.50 28.14
C ASP A 528 16.28 5.40 28.99
N THR A 529 17.57 5.49 28.65
CA THR A 529 18.58 6.22 29.44
C THR A 529 19.23 7.38 28.68
N GLY A 530 18.74 7.71 27.49
CA GLY A 530 19.29 8.77 26.64
C GLY A 530 19.23 8.38 25.17
N TYR A 531 20.38 8.42 24.50
CA TYR A 531 20.49 8.14 23.07
C TYR A 531 21.65 7.21 22.81
N ALA A 532 21.48 6.34 21.83
CA ALA A 532 22.54 5.50 21.30
C ALA A 532 22.76 5.86 19.83
N LEU A 533 24.01 5.81 19.40
CA LEU A 533 24.37 5.81 17.99
C LEU A 533 24.97 4.44 17.68
N VAL A 534 24.42 3.74 16.69
CA VAL A 534 24.90 2.42 16.25
C VAL A 534 25.27 2.48 14.77
N THR A 535 26.53 2.20 14.43
CA THR A 535 26.98 2.17 13.04
C THR A 535 28.22 1.31 12.84
N LYS A 536 28.47 0.93 11.60
CA LYS A 536 29.75 0.41 11.14
C LYS A 536 30.76 1.55 10.90
N PRO A 537 32.03 1.42 11.28
CA PRO A 537 33.12 2.31 10.86
C PRO A 537 33.41 2.14 9.37
N TYR A 538 33.71 3.23 8.66
CA TYR A 538 33.91 3.17 7.21
C TYR A 538 35.25 2.52 6.78
N LEU A 539 36.35 2.76 7.52
CA LEU A 539 37.68 2.34 7.07
C LEU A 539 37.94 0.84 7.30
N GLY A 540 38.24 0.13 6.22
CA GLY A 540 38.69 -1.28 6.24
C GLY A 540 37.59 -2.32 6.21
N ASN A 541 36.33 -1.87 6.14
CA ASN A 541 35.16 -2.73 6.18
C ASN A 541 35.21 -3.77 7.33
N PRO A 542 35.54 -3.34 8.56
CA PRO A 542 35.66 -4.27 9.67
C PRO A 542 34.30 -4.93 9.86
N PRO A 543 34.26 -6.22 10.16
CA PRO A 543 32.98 -6.90 10.36
C PRO A 543 32.22 -6.37 11.58
N SER A 544 32.78 -5.46 12.38
CA SER A 544 32.19 -5.03 13.64
C SER A 544 31.26 -3.83 13.52
N VAL A 545 30.14 -3.90 14.23
CA VAL A 545 29.24 -2.77 14.51
C VAL A 545 29.67 -2.13 15.82
N PHE A 546 29.77 -0.81 15.85
CA PHE A 546 30.16 -0.03 17.02
C PHE A 546 28.98 0.78 17.54
N ALA A 547 28.99 1.03 18.85
CA ALA A 547 28.00 1.89 19.48
C ALA A 547 28.62 2.99 20.34
N TRP A 548 27.90 4.11 20.43
CA TRP A 548 28.17 5.24 21.32
C TRP A 548 26.89 5.57 22.08
N LYS A 549 27.02 6.11 23.30
CA LYS A 549 25.91 6.66 24.07
C LYS A 549 26.07 8.15 24.31
N GLY A 550 24.96 8.87 24.36
CA GLY A 550 24.94 10.30 24.63
C GLY A 550 23.71 10.71 25.44
N PRO A 551 23.80 11.82 26.19
CA PRO A 551 22.66 12.35 26.95
C PRO A 551 21.70 13.18 26.08
N SER A 552 22.07 13.49 24.84
CA SER A 552 21.22 14.22 23.88
C SER A 552 21.36 13.66 22.46
N PRO A 553 20.42 13.99 21.54
CA PRO A 553 20.50 13.59 20.13
C PRO A 553 21.75 14.08 19.39
N ALA A 554 22.45 15.08 19.92
CA ALA A 554 23.70 15.61 19.34
C ALA A 554 24.96 15.21 20.13
N GLY A 555 24.81 14.39 21.17
CA GLY A 555 25.90 14.01 22.09
C GLY A 555 25.97 14.90 23.35
N PRO A 556 27.14 15.05 23.99
CA PRO A 556 28.42 14.46 23.62
C PRO A 556 28.37 12.92 23.63
N TRP A 557 29.11 12.30 22.73
CA TRP A 557 29.11 10.85 22.55
C TRP A 557 30.24 10.19 23.33
N THR A 558 29.91 9.14 24.07
CA THR A 558 30.85 8.27 24.76
C THR A 558 30.84 6.91 24.10
N GLU A 559 32.01 6.42 23.68
CA GLU A 559 32.14 5.09 23.07
C GLU A 559 31.67 4.00 24.05
N ILE A 560 30.88 3.05 23.53
CA ILE A 560 30.59 1.78 24.20
C ILE A 560 31.56 0.70 23.68
N GLY A 561 31.85 0.72 22.38
CA GLY A 561 32.74 -0.21 21.69
C GLY A 561 31.99 -1.09 20.69
N THR A 562 32.55 -2.24 20.35
CA THR A 562 31.93 -3.23 19.46
C THR A 562 30.71 -3.87 20.11
N VAL A 563 29.57 -3.82 19.41
CA VAL A 563 28.30 -4.43 19.85
C VAL A 563 27.85 -5.62 19.01
N ALA A 564 28.42 -5.80 17.81
CA ALA A 564 28.19 -6.99 17.00
C ALA A 564 29.40 -7.30 16.10
N ASP A 565 29.59 -8.57 15.76
CA ASP A 565 30.55 -9.04 14.77
C ASP A 565 29.82 -9.70 13.58
N LEU A 566 30.04 -9.14 12.40
CA LEU A 566 29.46 -9.52 11.10
C LEU A 566 30.47 -10.28 10.25
N SER A 567 31.52 -10.87 10.84
CA SER A 567 32.61 -11.55 10.12
C SER A 567 32.13 -12.80 9.38
N SER A 568 30.99 -13.34 9.82
CA SER A 568 30.28 -14.44 9.21
C SER A 568 29.28 -14.03 8.12
N VAL A 569 29.06 -12.73 7.90
CA VAL A 569 28.12 -12.22 6.89
C VAL A 569 28.82 -12.18 5.52
N PRO A 570 28.33 -12.90 4.49
CA PRO A 570 29.01 -13.06 3.21
C PRO A 570 29.23 -11.76 2.44
N ASP A 571 28.38 -10.75 2.64
CA ASP A 571 28.57 -9.42 2.07
C ASP A 571 29.02 -8.41 3.12
N ASN A 572 30.25 -7.98 2.90
CA ASN A 572 30.96 -7.05 3.73
C ASN A 572 30.36 -5.62 3.61
N ARG A 573 29.36 -5.35 2.74
CA ARG A 573 28.68 -4.04 2.63
C ARG A 573 27.42 -3.89 3.48
N THR A 574 27.14 -4.84 4.37
CA THR A 574 26.01 -4.76 5.31
C THR A 574 26.24 -3.65 6.35
N TYR A 575 25.32 -2.69 6.44
CA TYR A 575 25.30 -1.65 7.47
C TYR A 575 24.19 -2.00 8.47
N ALA A 576 24.54 -2.19 9.75
CA ALA A 576 23.56 -2.46 10.79
C ALA A 576 22.75 -1.18 11.11
N VAL A 577 21.43 -1.33 11.20
CA VAL A 577 20.51 -0.31 11.71
C VAL A 577 20.21 -0.57 13.17
#